data_AF-A0A2T5VFC8-F1
#
_entry.id   AF-A0A2T5VFC8-F1
#
_cell.length_a   1.000
_cell.length_b   1.000
_cell.length_c   1.000
_cell.angle_alpha   90.00
_cell.angle_beta   90.00
_cell.angle_gamma   90.00
#
_symmetry.space_group_name_H-M   'P 1'
#
loop_
_entity.id
_entity.type
_entity.pdbx_description
1 polymer ?
#
loop_
_entity_poly.entity_id
_entity_poly.type
_entity_poly.pdbx_seq_one_letter_code
_entity_poly.pdbx_strand_id
1 'polypeptide(L)'
;MGRHSNEIDRKTRLDVFPTFHKVAGRRVVVVGGGDEAAAKVRLIGETNADIVIVAHDMSPALARAAEKAGARHVAEGFTPAHLYGAALAFSAREDEALDREVVETARDMGIPVNAVDRPELCDFYTGALVNRAPVAVAITSTGVGPVLARHIRARIEALLPRETGALARLAESFRETVSHFVPSAEGRRRLWAAFFSGPVAHATYAGRTDEARAAAQRLVNGAADEAGFVWLIGAGPGAEDLLTLRAQRLLQEADVIVHDRLVPDAVVAMGRRDAQRISVGKAKGAHSVSQARINEILVEEAAKGHRVVRLKSGDPMIFGRAGEEIAALRKAGMPYEIVPGVTAAFAAAASAEIPLTLRGVASSLVFATGHDKDGETLPEWAGLALLGATVAVYMGRTVAGRVAAQLRAAGLDPATPVMAIENAARREERAFAGRLCDLDAFSERGDVSGPVLIVIGEVVAHAALERAEPLAPQAGFPLPVSRFAAA
;
A
#
# COMPACT_ATOMS: atom_id res chain seq x y z
N MET A 1 24.47 0.70 33.18
CA MET A 1 23.26 1.37 32.64
C MET A 1 23.37 1.36 31.13
N GLY A 2 22.51 0.75 30.33
CA GLY A 2 21.28 0.00 30.61
C GLY A 2 21.08 -1.12 29.58
N ARG A 3 20.73 -2.31 30.07
CA ARG A 3 20.13 -3.38 29.29
C ARG A 3 18.60 -3.20 29.35
N HIS A 4 18.07 -2.21 28.65
CA HIS A 4 16.63 -1.92 28.62
C HIS A 4 16.15 -1.74 27.17
N SER A 5 16.38 -2.76 26.33
CA SER A 5 15.93 -2.69 24.93
C SER A 5 15.58 -4.05 24.30
N ASN A 6 15.33 -5.10 25.10
CA ASN A 6 14.81 -6.36 24.56
C ASN A 6 13.58 -6.90 25.30
N GLU A 7 13.04 -6.10 26.23
CA GLU A 7 11.80 -6.38 26.96
C GLU A 7 10.59 -5.71 26.28
N ILE A 8 10.66 -5.52 24.96
CA ILE A 8 9.47 -5.31 24.13
C ILE A 8 8.75 -6.66 24.07
N ASP A 9 8.03 -6.89 25.17
CA ASP A 9 6.65 -7.32 25.19
C ASP A 9 6.38 -8.77 24.77
N ARG A 10 6.93 -9.71 25.57
CA ARG A 10 6.46 -11.09 25.60
C ARG A 10 4.93 -11.19 25.80
N LYS A 11 4.29 -10.19 26.41
CA LYS A 11 2.83 -10.17 26.64
C LYS A 11 2.00 -9.88 25.38
N THR A 12 2.58 -9.34 24.30
CA THR A 12 1.86 -9.13 23.03
C THR A 12 2.14 -10.18 21.96
N ARG A 13 2.97 -11.19 22.26
CA ARG A 13 3.21 -12.32 21.35
C ARG A 13 2.18 -13.43 21.61
N LEU A 14 1.72 -14.06 20.54
CA LEU A 14 0.83 -15.23 20.61
C LEU A 14 1.62 -16.47 21.04
N ASP A 15 1.12 -17.18 22.06
CA ASP A 15 1.71 -18.42 22.56
C ASP A 15 1.37 -19.65 21.68
N VAL A 16 0.52 -19.45 20.66
CA VAL A 16 0.04 -20.51 19.78
C VAL A 16 0.28 -20.18 18.31
N PHE A 17 0.56 -21.20 17.51
CA PHE A 17 0.65 -21.07 16.06
C PHE A 17 -0.66 -21.56 15.41
N PRO A 18 -1.38 -20.71 14.66
CA PRO A 18 -2.67 -21.10 14.08
C PRO A 18 -2.47 -21.97 12.83
N THR A 19 -2.85 -23.25 12.91
CA THR A 19 -2.80 -24.22 11.80
C THR A 19 -4.10 -24.97 11.61
N PHE A 20 -4.41 -25.33 10.37
CA PHE A 20 -5.50 -26.25 10.03
C PHE A 20 -4.94 -27.66 9.83
N HIS A 21 -5.44 -28.63 10.59
CA HIS A 21 -5.04 -30.05 10.48
C HIS A 21 -5.82 -30.74 9.36
N LYS A 22 -5.12 -31.46 8.48
CA LYS A 22 -5.75 -32.33 7.48
C LYS A 22 -6.28 -33.59 8.16
N VAL A 23 -7.60 -33.65 8.31
CA VAL A 23 -8.31 -34.76 8.98
C VAL A 23 -9.25 -35.55 8.06
N ALA A 24 -9.40 -35.13 6.79
CA ALA A 24 -10.27 -35.83 5.85
C ALA A 24 -9.85 -37.31 5.67
N GLY A 25 -10.79 -38.24 5.93
CA GLY A 25 -10.55 -39.68 5.90
C GLY A 25 -9.54 -40.19 6.92
N ARG A 26 -9.25 -39.39 7.96
CA ARG A 26 -8.36 -39.79 9.05
C ARG A 26 -9.16 -39.96 10.33
N ARG A 27 -8.74 -40.93 11.13
CA ARG A 27 -9.35 -41.24 12.41
C ARG A 27 -9.13 -40.11 13.42
N VAL A 28 -10.21 -39.60 14.00
CA VAL A 28 -10.17 -38.68 15.15
C VAL A 28 -10.91 -39.33 16.31
N VAL A 29 -10.24 -39.47 17.45
CA VAL A 29 -10.80 -40.19 18.61
C VAL A 29 -11.29 -39.19 19.65
N VAL A 30 -12.50 -39.39 20.15
CA VAL A 30 -13.08 -38.64 21.27
C VAL A 30 -13.35 -39.64 22.40
N VAL A 31 -12.66 -39.48 23.52
CA VAL A 31 -12.82 -40.30 24.73
C VAL A 31 -13.72 -39.54 25.70
N GLY A 32 -14.85 -40.15 26.08
CA GLY A 32 -15.84 -39.54 26.97
C GLY A 32 -17.27 -39.65 26.44
N GLY A 33 -18.21 -39.86 27.37
CA GLY A 33 -19.63 -40.08 27.07
C GLY A 33 -20.55 -38.87 27.29
N GLY A 34 -20.00 -37.75 27.77
CA GLY A 34 -20.78 -36.60 28.24
C GLY A 34 -21.10 -35.52 27.19
N ASP A 35 -21.65 -34.41 27.68
CA ASP A 35 -22.04 -33.27 26.82
C ASP A 35 -20.85 -32.49 26.26
N GLU A 36 -19.71 -32.51 26.94
CA GLU A 36 -18.44 -31.99 26.45
C GLU A 36 -17.95 -32.76 25.21
N ALA A 37 -18.01 -34.09 25.26
CA ALA A 37 -17.72 -34.95 24.11
C ALA A 37 -18.69 -34.63 22.96
N ALA A 38 -19.98 -34.38 23.27
CA ALA A 38 -20.96 -33.99 22.26
C ALA A 38 -20.58 -32.67 21.58
N ALA A 39 -20.03 -31.70 22.31
CA ALA A 39 -19.55 -30.44 21.74
C ALA A 39 -18.35 -30.65 20.79
N LYS A 40 -17.41 -31.53 21.14
CA LYS A 40 -16.28 -31.88 20.27
C LYS A 40 -16.73 -32.63 19.02
N VAL A 41 -17.61 -33.61 19.15
CA VAL A 41 -18.17 -34.35 18.00
C VAL A 41 -18.89 -33.41 17.04
N ARG A 42 -19.67 -32.44 17.54
CA ARG A 42 -20.31 -31.41 16.67
C ARG A 42 -19.28 -30.57 15.92
N LEU A 43 -18.20 -30.15 16.58
CA LEU A 43 -17.14 -29.36 15.94
C LEU A 43 -16.39 -30.16 14.88
N ILE A 44 -16.01 -31.41 15.19
CA ILE A 44 -15.25 -32.27 14.28
C ILE A 44 -16.15 -32.74 13.12
N GLY A 45 -17.44 -32.93 13.36
CA GLY A 45 -18.44 -33.29 12.35
C GLY A 45 -18.69 -32.22 11.28
N GLU A 46 -18.15 -31.01 11.44
CA GLU A 46 -18.08 -30.00 10.38
C GLU A 46 -16.95 -30.29 9.35
N THR A 47 -16.20 -31.38 9.56
CA THR A 47 -15.10 -31.85 8.70
C THR A 47 -15.38 -33.26 8.17
N ASN A 48 -14.54 -33.75 7.25
CA ASN A 48 -14.63 -35.10 6.71
C ASN A 48 -13.80 -36.13 7.51
N ALA A 49 -13.68 -35.96 8.82
CA ALA A 49 -12.92 -36.88 9.68
C ALA A 49 -13.69 -38.17 9.97
N ASP A 50 -12.96 -39.27 10.15
CA ASP A 50 -13.53 -40.53 10.62
C ASP A 50 -13.60 -40.50 12.15
N ILE A 51 -14.74 -40.07 12.69
CA ILE A 51 -14.91 -39.84 14.12
C ILE A 51 -15.16 -41.16 14.84
N VAL A 52 -14.39 -41.44 15.89
CA VAL A 52 -14.55 -42.60 16.77
C VAL A 52 -14.76 -42.11 18.19
N ILE A 53 -15.88 -42.47 18.79
CA ILE A 53 -16.24 -42.13 20.17
C ILE A 53 -15.97 -43.36 21.04
N VAL A 54 -15.22 -43.20 22.12
CA VAL A 54 -14.89 -44.26 23.09
C VAL A 54 -15.52 -43.90 24.43
N ALA A 55 -16.56 -44.64 24.80
CA ALA A 55 -17.26 -44.48 26.08
C ALA A 55 -18.18 -45.69 26.30
N HIS A 56 -18.37 -46.14 27.54
CA HIS A 56 -19.37 -47.16 27.86
C HIS A 56 -20.79 -46.73 27.43
N ASP A 57 -21.18 -45.53 27.86
CA ASP A 57 -22.50 -44.95 27.60
C ASP A 57 -22.37 -43.57 26.95
N MET A 58 -23.37 -43.17 26.18
CA MET A 58 -23.46 -41.83 25.58
C MET A 58 -24.62 -41.04 26.16
N SER A 59 -24.38 -39.77 26.49
CA SER A 59 -25.45 -38.83 26.80
C SER A 59 -26.39 -38.68 25.59
N PRO A 60 -27.66 -38.30 25.80
CA PRO A 60 -28.58 -38.05 24.69
C PRO A 60 -28.07 -36.99 23.70
N ALA A 61 -27.29 -36.00 24.18
CA ALA A 61 -26.71 -34.98 23.32
C ALA A 61 -25.56 -35.53 22.47
N LEU A 62 -24.74 -36.42 23.03
CA LEU A 62 -23.65 -37.09 22.30
C LEU A 62 -24.21 -38.05 21.25
N ALA A 63 -25.22 -38.85 21.58
CA ALA A 63 -25.86 -39.76 20.63
C ALA A 63 -26.40 -39.02 19.38
N ARG A 64 -27.10 -37.91 19.57
CA ARG A 64 -27.57 -37.05 18.45
C ARG A 64 -26.43 -36.46 17.62
N ALA A 65 -25.35 -36.04 18.29
CA ALA A 65 -24.17 -35.51 17.60
C ALA A 65 -23.46 -36.59 16.79
N ALA A 66 -23.34 -37.80 17.34
CA ALA A 66 -22.73 -38.96 16.70
C ALA A 66 -23.50 -39.37 15.44
N GLU A 67 -24.83 -39.48 15.54
CA GLU A 67 -25.70 -39.80 14.40
C GLU A 67 -25.55 -38.77 13.28
N LYS A 68 -25.67 -37.48 13.61
CA LYS A 68 -25.53 -36.40 12.62
C LYS A 68 -24.17 -36.38 11.94
N ALA A 69 -23.11 -36.73 12.67
CA ALA A 69 -21.74 -36.74 12.16
C ALA A 69 -21.33 -38.08 11.52
N GLY A 70 -22.17 -39.12 11.58
CA GLY A 70 -21.80 -40.46 11.16
C GLY A 70 -20.66 -41.08 11.99
N ALA A 71 -20.54 -40.70 13.27
CA ALA A 71 -19.46 -41.15 14.14
C ALA A 71 -19.66 -42.61 14.59
N ARG A 72 -18.55 -43.36 14.67
CA ARG A 72 -18.55 -44.74 15.17
C ARG A 72 -18.41 -44.74 16.68
N HIS A 73 -19.32 -45.40 17.40
CA HIS A 73 -19.25 -45.59 18.85
C HIS A 73 -18.58 -46.93 19.20
N VAL A 74 -17.66 -46.89 20.16
CA VAL A 74 -17.03 -48.05 20.80
C VAL A 74 -17.48 -48.06 22.26
N ALA A 75 -18.37 -48.98 22.60
CA ALA A 75 -19.04 -49.10 23.90
C ALA A 75 -18.15 -49.74 24.98
N GLU A 76 -16.93 -49.23 25.14
CA GLU A 76 -15.89 -49.78 26.03
C GLU A 76 -15.28 -48.67 26.91
N GLY A 77 -14.60 -49.07 27.97
CA GLY A 77 -13.70 -48.21 28.72
C GLY A 77 -12.45 -47.92 27.91
N PHE A 78 -11.80 -46.78 28.15
CA PHE A 78 -10.60 -46.41 27.41
C PHE A 78 -9.48 -47.45 27.58
N THR A 79 -8.79 -47.75 26.48
CA THR A 79 -7.54 -48.49 26.47
C THR A 79 -6.58 -47.81 25.49
N PRO A 80 -5.25 -47.94 25.66
CA PRO A 80 -4.29 -47.38 24.72
C PRO A 80 -4.50 -47.82 23.26
N ALA A 81 -5.05 -49.01 23.05
CA ALA A 81 -5.31 -49.52 21.72
C ALA A 81 -6.34 -48.69 20.93
N HIS A 82 -7.21 -47.96 21.63
CA HIS A 82 -8.20 -47.10 20.99
C HIS A 82 -7.57 -45.90 20.30
N LEU A 83 -6.36 -45.47 20.67
CA LEU A 83 -5.67 -44.33 20.04
C LEU A 83 -4.83 -44.73 18.81
N TYR A 84 -4.59 -46.03 18.56
CA TYR A 84 -3.77 -46.44 17.42
C TYR A 84 -4.26 -45.87 16.09
N GLY A 85 -3.34 -45.20 15.38
CA GLY A 85 -3.58 -44.59 14.08
C GLY A 85 -4.45 -43.33 14.10
N ALA A 86 -4.80 -42.80 15.28
CA ALA A 86 -5.52 -41.53 15.38
C ALA A 86 -4.66 -40.36 14.92
N ALA A 87 -5.25 -39.44 14.17
CA ALA A 87 -4.62 -38.20 13.76
C ALA A 87 -4.68 -37.13 14.86
N LEU A 88 -5.74 -37.15 15.67
CA LEU A 88 -5.99 -36.27 16.81
C LEU A 88 -6.79 -37.05 17.86
N ALA A 89 -6.58 -36.71 19.13
CA ALA A 89 -7.35 -37.22 20.25
C ALA A 89 -8.01 -36.08 21.04
N PHE A 90 -9.20 -36.34 21.57
CA PHE A 90 -9.90 -35.47 22.49
C PHE A 90 -10.25 -36.25 23.75
N SER A 91 -9.92 -35.72 24.92
CA SER A 91 -10.38 -36.24 26.21
C SER A 91 -11.43 -35.29 26.78
N ALA A 92 -12.65 -35.79 26.97
CA ALA A 92 -13.82 -35.00 27.31
C ALA A 92 -14.62 -35.67 28.44
N ARG A 93 -13.93 -36.09 29.50
CA ARG A 93 -14.54 -36.63 30.72
C ARG A 93 -14.32 -35.68 31.91
N GLU A 94 -15.25 -35.70 32.87
CA GLU A 94 -15.10 -34.96 34.14
C GLU A 94 -14.19 -35.69 35.16
N ASP A 95 -13.54 -36.79 34.78
CA ASP A 95 -12.66 -37.58 35.64
C ASP A 95 -11.19 -37.24 35.35
N GLU A 96 -10.53 -36.65 36.34
CA GLU A 96 -9.16 -36.17 36.20
C GLU A 96 -8.15 -37.28 35.89
N ALA A 97 -8.37 -38.47 36.43
CA ALA A 97 -7.47 -39.60 36.21
C ALA A 97 -7.52 -40.06 34.75
N LEU A 98 -8.73 -40.14 34.17
CA LEU A 98 -8.89 -40.61 32.80
C LEU A 98 -8.29 -39.61 31.80
N ASP A 99 -8.51 -38.30 31.94
CA ASP A 99 -7.95 -37.39 30.93
C ASP A 99 -6.42 -37.34 31.00
N ARG A 100 -5.82 -37.51 32.20
CA ARG A 100 -4.37 -37.67 32.30
C ARG A 100 -3.91 -38.94 31.59
N GLU A 101 -4.58 -40.07 31.80
CA GLU A 101 -4.28 -41.33 31.13
C GLU A 101 -4.36 -41.21 29.60
N VAL A 102 -5.44 -40.60 29.09
CA VAL A 102 -5.63 -40.35 27.65
C VAL A 102 -4.55 -39.43 27.11
N VAL A 103 -4.21 -38.36 27.83
CA VAL A 103 -3.21 -37.37 27.41
C VAL A 103 -1.81 -37.97 27.39
N GLU A 104 -1.41 -38.68 28.44
CA GLU A 104 -0.12 -39.36 28.53
C GLU A 104 0.00 -40.40 27.42
N THR A 105 -1.01 -41.24 27.24
CA THR A 105 -1.02 -42.26 26.18
C THR A 105 -0.94 -41.64 24.78
N ALA A 106 -1.69 -40.56 24.52
CA ALA A 106 -1.64 -39.87 23.23
C ALA A 106 -0.25 -39.29 22.96
N ARG A 107 0.37 -38.67 23.96
CA ARG A 107 1.72 -38.10 23.86
C ARG A 107 2.79 -39.17 23.62
N ASP A 108 2.70 -40.30 24.31
CA ASP A 108 3.60 -41.45 24.11
C ASP A 108 3.51 -42.01 22.68
N MET A 109 2.33 -41.89 22.05
CA MET A 109 2.08 -42.27 20.66
C MET A 109 2.38 -41.16 19.64
N GLY A 110 2.77 -39.95 20.07
CA GLY A 110 2.97 -38.79 19.20
C GLY A 110 1.68 -38.25 18.57
N ILE A 111 0.53 -38.49 19.21
CA ILE A 111 -0.79 -38.05 18.76
C ILE A 111 -1.14 -36.75 19.51
N PRO A 112 -1.38 -35.62 18.80
CA PRO A 112 -1.80 -34.39 19.46
C PRO A 112 -3.13 -34.58 20.17
N VAL A 113 -3.21 -34.13 21.43
CA VAL A 113 -4.39 -34.28 22.28
C VAL A 113 -4.94 -32.95 22.80
N ASN A 114 -6.27 -32.86 22.91
CA ASN A 114 -6.97 -31.76 23.57
C ASN A 114 -7.83 -32.32 24.72
N ALA A 115 -7.53 -31.93 25.95
CA ALA A 115 -8.35 -32.22 27.13
C ALA A 115 -9.34 -31.06 27.36
N VAL A 116 -10.63 -31.36 27.46
CA VAL A 116 -11.66 -30.32 27.67
C VAL A 116 -11.49 -29.69 29.04
N ASP A 117 -11.65 -28.36 29.10
CA ASP A 117 -11.53 -27.53 30.30
C ASP A 117 -10.21 -27.65 31.09
N ARG A 118 -9.19 -28.28 30.49
CA ARG A 118 -7.84 -28.46 31.04
C ARG A 118 -6.77 -27.99 30.06
N PRO A 119 -6.64 -26.67 29.86
CA PRO A 119 -5.70 -26.09 28.88
C PRO A 119 -4.24 -26.50 29.12
N GLU A 120 -3.85 -26.75 30.37
CA GLU A 120 -2.51 -27.20 30.77
C GLU A 120 -2.15 -28.61 30.28
N LEU A 121 -3.16 -29.44 29.96
CA LEU A 121 -2.97 -30.79 29.43
C LEU A 121 -3.05 -30.83 27.90
N CYS A 122 -3.40 -29.72 27.25
CA CYS A 122 -3.62 -29.68 25.80
C CYS A 122 -2.33 -29.45 25.02
N ASP A 123 -2.16 -30.15 23.90
CA ASP A 123 -1.14 -29.83 22.90
C ASP A 123 -1.63 -28.81 21.87
N PHE A 124 -2.95 -28.70 21.72
CA PHE A 124 -3.60 -27.75 20.82
C PHE A 124 -4.94 -27.26 21.39
N TYR A 125 -5.40 -26.11 20.90
CA TYR A 125 -6.68 -25.53 21.27
C TYR A 125 -7.71 -25.68 20.14
N THR A 126 -8.97 -25.86 20.53
CA THR A 126 -10.10 -25.77 19.60
C THR A 126 -10.79 -24.43 19.77
N GLY A 127 -10.83 -23.65 18.69
CA GLY A 127 -11.48 -22.35 18.63
C GLY A 127 -12.91 -22.42 18.12
N ALA A 128 -13.59 -21.28 18.12
CA ALA A 128 -14.83 -21.10 17.38
C ALA A 128 -14.55 -21.23 15.87
N LEU A 129 -15.34 -22.06 15.18
CA LEU A 129 -15.22 -22.31 13.74
C LEU A 129 -16.38 -21.69 12.99
N VAL A 130 -16.08 -20.90 11.95
CA VAL A 130 -17.03 -20.49 10.92
C VAL A 130 -16.71 -21.30 9.67
N ASN A 131 -17.60 -22.24 9.32
CA ASN A 131 -17.43 -23.14 8.19
C ASN A 131 -18.21 -22.64 6.96
N ARG A 132 -17.51 -22.45 5.84
CA ARG A 132 -18.01 -22.16 4.49
C ARG A 132 -17.22 -22.99 3.47
N ALA A 133 -17.01 -24.27 3.77
CA ALA A 133 -16.10 -25.15 3.03
C ALA A 133 -16.12 -24.91 1.51
N PRO A 134 -14.95 -24.75 0.86
CA PRO A 134 -13.60 -24.96 1.41
C PRO A 134 -13.05 -23.78 2.24
N VAL A 135 -13.79 -22.68 2.38
CA VAL A 135 -13.37 -21.52 3.20
C VAL A 135 -13.72 -21.76 4.67
N ALA A 136 -12.79 -21.49 5.58
CA ALA A 136 -13.04 -21.59 7.02
C ALA A 136 -12.32 -20.47 7.77
N VAL A 137 -12.90 -20.06 8.90
CA VAL A 137 -12.26 -19.15 9.85
C VAL A 137 -12.27 -19.78 11.23
N ALA A 138 -11.09 -19.90 11.84
CA ALA A 138 -10.93 -20.37 13.21
C ALA A 138 -10.55 -19.19 14.12
N ILE A 139 -11.23 -19.09 15.27
CA ILE A 139 -11.08 -17.99 16.22
C ILE A 139 -10.71 -18.58 17.57
N THR A 140 -9.53 -18.24 18.08
CA THR A 140 -9.09 -18.61 19.42
C THR A 140 -8.78 -17.38 20.23
N SER A 141 -9.00 -17.47 21.53
CA SER A 141 -8.56 -16.49 22.53
C SER A 141 -7.61 -17.10 23.55
N THR A 142 -7.02 -18.27 23.23
CA THR A 142 -6.11 -19.02 24.11
C THR A 142 -6.67 -19.18 25.54
N GLY A 143 -7.99 -19.41 25.66
CA GLY A 143 -8.69 -19.56 26.93
C GLY A 143 -9.25 -18.27 27.54
N VAL A 144 -8.90 -17.09 27.04
CA VAL A 144 -9.37 -15.79 27.60
C VAL A 144 -10.74 -15.43 27.04
N GLY A 145 -11.77 -15.38 27.89
CA GLY A 145 -13.08 -14.82 27.54
C GLY A 145 -13.81 -15.52 26.38
N PRO A 146 -14.38 -16.73 26.60
CA PRO A 146 -15.17 -17.46 25.59
C PRO A 146 -16.30 -16.63 24.95
N VAL A 147 -16.84 -15.67 25.70
CA VAL A 147 -17.87 -14.74 25.24
C VAL A 147 -17.34 -13.82 24.12
N LEU A 148 -16.09 -13.36 24.19
CA LEU A 148 -15.49 -12.52 23.16
C LEU A 148 -15.30 -13.30 21.85
N ALA A 149 -14.77 -14.53 21.92
CA ALA A 149 -14.63 -15.40 20.77
C ALA A 149 -15.99 -15.67 20.09
N ARG A 150 -17.06 -15.84 20.87
CA ARG A 150 -18.44 -15.97 20.35
C ARG A 150 -18.93 -14.70 19.64
N HIS A 151 -18.66 -13.50 20.17
CA HIS A 151 -19.02 -12.25 19.51
C HIS A 151 -18.27 -12.04 18.19
N ILE A 152 -16.97 -12.34 18.16
CA ILE A 152 -16.17 -12.29 16.94
C ILE A 152 -16.72 -13.28 15.91
N ARG A 153 -17.03 -14.52 16.33
CA ARG A 153 -17.65 -15.53 15.48
C ARG A 153 -18.95 -15.03 14.85
N ALA A 154 -19.87 -14.46 15.64
CA ALA A 154 -21.15 -13.97 15.13
C ALA A 154 -20.97 -12.86 14.07
N ARG A 155 -20.03 -11.94 14.27
CA ARG A 155 -19.70 -10.89 13.27
C ARG A 155 -19.13 -11.50 11.99
N ILE A 156 -18.25 -12.48 12.11
CA ILE A 156 -17.65 -13.16 10.97
C ILE A 156 -18.71 -13.97 10.20
N GLU A 157 -19.63 -14.64 10.91
CA GLU A 157 -20.78 -15.33 10.28
C GLU A 157 -21.68 -14.38 9.49
N ALA A 158 -21.86 -13.14 9.96
CA ALA A 158 -22.62 -12.11 9.24
C ALA A 158 -21.88 -11.56 8.00
N LEU A 159 -20.54 -11.48 8.07
CA LEU A 159 -19.70 -11.00 6.96
C LEU A 159 -19.46 -12.05 5.86
N LEU A 160 -19.57 -13.34 6.18
CA LEU A 160 -19.33 -14.46 5.26
C LEU A 160 -20.66 -15.16 4.87
N PRO A 161 -21.24 -14.82 3.70
CA PRO A 161 -22.40 -15.50 3.15
C PRO A 161 -22.27 -17.02 3.17
N ARG A 162 -23.39 -17.75 3.22
CA ARG A 162 -23.37 -19.23 3.23
C ARG A 162 -22.76 -19.79 1.95
N GLU A 163 -22.92 -19.05 0.86
CA GLU A 163 -22.53 -19.36 -0.50
C GLU A 163 -21.04 -19.07 -0.77
N THR A 164 -20.28 -18.53 0.18
CA THR A 164 -18.82 -18.30 0.02
C THR A 164 -18.08 -19.57 -0.39
N GLY A 165 -18.51 -20.73 0.11
CA GLY A 165 -17.95 -22.01 -0.32
C GLY A 165 -18.21 -22.35 -1.79
N ALA A 166 -19.37 -21.96 -2.32
CA ALA A 166 -19.69 -22.12 -3.74
C ALA A 166 -18.82 -21.19 -4.61
N LEU A 167 -18.58 -19.96 -4.17
CA LEU A 167 -17.71 -19.03 -4.87
C LEU A 167 -16.26 -19.53 -4.92
N ALA A 168 -15.77 -20.09 -3.82
CA ALA A 168 -14.42 -20.67 -3.77
C ALA A 168 -14.29 -21.91 -4.67
N ARG A 169 -15.29 -22.81 -4.71
CA ARG A 169 -15.32 -23.95 -5.66
C ARG A 169 -15.39 -23.49 -7.12
N LEU A 170 -16.17 -22.45 -7.40
CA LEU A 170 -16.23 -21.87 -8.74
C LEU A 170 -14.84 -21.33 -9.13
N ALA A 171 -14.18 -20.58 -8.25
CA ALA A 171 -12.81 -20.11 -8.47
C ALA A 171 -11.82 -21.26 -8.72
N GLU A 172 -11.89 -22.33 -7.93
CA GLU A 172 -11.06 -23.54 -8.13
C GLU A 172 -11.26 -24.13 -9.53
N SER A 173 -12.51 -24.22 -10.00
CA SER A 173 -12.82 -24.74 -11.35
C SER A 173 -12.29 -23.87 -12.50
N PHE A 174 -12.01 -22.59 -12.25
CA PHE A 174 -11.43 -21.66 -13.22
C PHE A 174 -9.92 -21.48 -13.07
N ARG A 175 -9.28 -22.12 -12.09
CA ARG A 175 -7.86 -21.90 -11.76
C ARG A 175 -6.92 -22.21 -12.91
N GLU A 176 -7.12 -23.33 -13.58
CA GLU A 176 -6.32 -23.74 -14.74
C GLU A 176 -6.57 -22.83 -15.94
N THR A 177 -7.84 -22.52 -16.23
CA THR A 177 -8.24 -21.60 -17.30
C THR A 177 -7.60 -20.23 -17.12
N VAL A 178 -7.69 -19.65 -15.92
CA VAL A 178 -7.06 -18.37 -15.59
C VAL A 178 -5.54 -18.44 -15.71
N SER A 179 -4.92 -19.55 -15.28
CA SER A 179 -3.47 -19.72 -15.41
C SER A 179 -3.00 -19.83 -16.85
N HIS A 180 -3.84 -20.39 -17.73
CA HIS A 180 -3.56 -20.53 -19.14
C HIS A 180 -3.74 -19.21 -19.91
N PHE A 181 -4.87 -18.52 -19.71
CA PHE A 181 -5.21 -17.31 -20.48
C PHE A 181 -4.63 -16.03 -19.88
N VAL A 182 -4.23 -16.03 -18.61
CA VAL A 182 -3.65 -14.87 -17.93
C VAL A 182 -2.25 -15.22 -17.41
N PRO A 183 -1.22 -15.05 -18.25
CA PRO A 183 0.14 -15.51 -17.93
C PRO A 183 0.83 -14.69 -16.84
N SER A 184 0.49 -13.41 -16.66
CA SER A 184 1.07 -12.56 -15.61
C SER A 184 0.46 -12.85 -14.23
N ALA A 185 1.31 -12.89 -13.19
CA ALA A 185 0.84 -13.13 -11.82
C ALA A 185 -0.06 -11.98 -11.34
N GLU A 186 0.27 -10.77 -11.75
CA GLU A 186 -0.43 -9.51 -11.49
C GLU A 186 -1.82 -9.51 -12.14
N GLY A 187 -1.90 -9.90 -13.42
CA GLY A 187 -3.17 -10.04 -14.14
C GLY A 187 -4.08 -11.07 -13.48
N ARG A 188 -3.53 -12.22 -13.06
CA ARG A 188 -4.29 -13.22 -12.28
C ARG A 188 -4.81 -12.65 -10.98
N ARG A 189 -4.00 -11.91 -10.22
CA ARG A 189 -4.43 -11.27 -8.96
C ARG A 189 -5.59 -10.31 -9.18
N ARG A 190 -5.52 -9.45 -10.20
CA ARG A 190 -6.63 -8.52 -10.55
C ARG A 190 -7.89 -9.26 -10.94
N LEU A 191 -7.77 -10.27 -11.80
CA LEU A 191 -8.88 -11.11 -12.20
C LEU A 191 -9.54 -11.73 -10.97
N TRP A 192 -8.77 -12.32 -10.06
CA TRP A 192 -9.31 -12.90 -8.83
C TRP A 192 -9.95 -11.87 -7.91
N ALA A 193 -9.37 -10.67 -7.78
CA ALA A 193 -10.02 -9.59 -7.03
C ALA A 193 -11.40 -9.25 -7.62
N ALA A 194 -11.48 -9.04 -8.94
CA ALA A 194 -12.75 -8.79 -9.63
C ALA A 194 -13.72 -9.98 -9.57
N PHE A 195 -13.20 -11.21 -9.56
CA PHE A 195 -13.98 -12.44 -9.41
C PHE A 195 -14.65 -12.49 -8.04
N PHE A 196 -13.92 -12.15 -6.97
CA PHE A 196 -14.40 -12.24 -5.58
C PHE A 196 -15.23 -11.05 -5.11
N SER A 197 -15.17 -9.90 -5.79
CA SER A 197 -15.92 -8.69 -5.40
C SER A 197 -16.95 -8.23 -6.46
N GLY A 198 -16.92 -8.78 -7.66
CA GLY A 198 -17.69 -8.30 -8.81
C GLY A 198 -18.93 -9.15 -9.15
N PRO A 199 -19.33 -9.14 -10.43
CA PRO A 199 -20.55 -9.83 -10.90
C PRO A 199 -20.60 -11.33 -10.59
N VAL A 200 -19.44 -12.01 -10.59
CA VAL A 200 -19.33 -13.44 -10.28
C VAL A 200 -19.72 -13.72 -8.82
N ALA A 201 -19.15 -12.96 -7.88
CA ALA A 201 -19.48 -13.06 -6.46
C ALA A 201 -20.95 -12.73 -6.21
N HIS A 202 -21.47 -11.65 -6.80
CA HIS A 202 -22.86 -11.25 -6.63
C HIS A 202 -23.85 -12.32 -7.12
N ALA A 203 -23.63 -12.88 -8.32
CA ALA A 203 -24.48 -13.96 -8.84
C ALA A 203 -24.39 -15.22 -7.98
N THR A 204 -23.20 -15.56 -7.47
CA THR A 204 -22.97 -16.72 -6.62
C THR A 204 -23.69 -16.59 -5.29
N TYR A 205 -23.58 -15.44 -4.62
CA TYR A 205 -24.28 -15.16 -3.36
C TYR A 205 -25.80 -15.10 -3.51
N ALA A 206 -26.29 -14.81 -4.71
CA ALA A 206 -27.71 -14.89 -5.06
C ALA A 206 -28.18 -16.31 -5.44
N GLY A 207 -27.31 -17.33 -5.39
CA GLY A 207 -27.65 -18.71 -5.79
C GLY A 207 -27.84 -18.92 -7.31
N ARG A 208 -27.43 -17.95 -8.15
CA ARG A 208 -27.59 -17.98 -9.61
C ARG A 208 -26.36 -18.59 -10.28
N THR A 209 -26.24 -19.91 -10.20
CA THR A 209 -25.04 -20.67 -10.62
C THR A 209 -24.66 -20.45 -12.09
N ASP A 210 -25.63 -20.50 -13.01
CA ASP A 210 -25.35 -20.36 -14.44
C ASP A 210 -24.90 -18.94 -14.81
N GLU A 211 -25.55 -17.93 -14.21
CA GLU A 211 -25.15 -16.53 -14.37
C GLU A 211 -23.74 -16.27 -13.81
N ALA A 212 -23.41 -16.86 -12.66
CA ALA A 212 -22.08 -16.76 -12.07
C ALA A 212 -21.00 -17.37 -12.97
N ARG A 213 -21.26 -18.56 -13.54
CA ARG A 213 -20.34 -19.21 -14.48
C ARG A 213 -20.18 -18.40 -15.77
N ALA A 214 -21.28 -17.87 -16.32
CA ALA A 214 -21.23 -17.01 -17.51
C ALA A 214 -20.49 -15.68 -17.25
N ALA A 215 -20.65 -15.10 -16.06
CA ALA A 215 -19.91 -13.92 -15.63
C ALA A 215 -18.41 -14.21 -15.47
N ALA A 216 -18.06 -15.37 -14.90
CA ALA A 216 -16.68 -15.81 -14.76
C ALA A 216 -16.02 -16.00 -16.13
N GLN A 217 -16.71 -16.67 -17.07
CA GLN A 217 -16.18 -16.83 -18.43
C GLN A 217 -15.94 -15.49 -19.13
N ARG A 218 -16.89 -14.54 -19.03
CA ARG A 218 -16.72 -13.19 -19.56
C ARG A 218 -15.53 -12.46 -18.95
N LEU A 219 -15.33 -12.60 -17.63
CA LEU A 219 -14.21 -12.00 -16.93
C LEU A 219 -12.87 -12.56 -17.40
N VAL A 220 -12.76 -13.89 -17.58
CA VAL A 220 -11.53 -14.51 -18.11
C VAL A 220 -11.27 -14.08 -19.54
N ASN A 221 -12.28 -14.09 -20.40
CA ASN A 221 -12.13 -13.68 -21.80
C ASN A 221 -11.66 -12.22 -21.89
N GLY A 222 -12.27 -11.31 -21.11
CA GLY A 222 -11.87 -9.90 -21.11
C GLY A 222 -10.49 -9.63 -20.50
N ALA A 223 -10.02 -10.49 -19.59
CA ALA A 223 -8.70 -10.34 -18.99
C ALA A 223 -7.56 -10.79 -19.92
N ALA A 224 -7.83 -11.67 -20.87
CA ALA A 224 -6.86 -12.02 -21.93
C ALA A 224 -6.59 -10.82 -22.86
N ASP A 225 -7.55 -9.91 -22.99
CA ASP A 225 -7.52 -8.75 -23.89
C ASP A 225 -7.19 -7.43 -23.17
N GLU A 226 -6.99 -7.44 -21.84
CA GLU A 226 -6.75 -6.20 -21.08
C GLU A 226 -5.33 -5.67 -21.36
N ALA A 227 -5.23 -4.75 -22.32
CA ALA A 227 -3.99 -4.07 -22.65
C ALA A 227 -3.42 -3.35 -21.41
N GLY A 228 -2.09 -3.34 -21.28
CA GLY A 228 -1.45 -2.56 -20.23
C GLY A 228 -1.74 -1.07 -20.38
N PHE A 229 -1.64 -0.35 -19.28
CA PHE A 229 -2.07 1.04 -19.18
C PHE A 229 -1.02 1.86 -18.45
N VAL A 230 -0.74 3.08 -18.91
CA VAL A 230 0.25 3.96 -18.27
C VAL A 230 -0.41 5.18 -17.64
N TRP A 231 -0.19 5.39 -16.34
CA TRP A 231 -0.54 6.63 -15.66
C TRP A 231 0.69 7.51 -15.48
N LEU A 232 0.69 8.70 -16.06
CA LEU A 232 1.70 9.74 -15.81
C LEU A 232 1.22 10.57 -14.62
N ILE A 233 1.77 10.34 -13.43
CA ILE A 233 1.25 10.87 -12.17
C ILE A 233 2.19 11.91 -11.58
N GLY A 234 1.63 13.06 -11.22
CA GLY A 234 2.30 14.06 -10.39
C GLY A 234 2.34 13.65 -8.92
N ALA A 235 3.53 13.48 -8.39
CA ALA A 235 3.78 13.13 -7.00
C ALA A 235 3.65 14.32 -6.04
N GLY A 236 3.53 15.54 -6.55
CA GLY A 236 3.72 16.74 -5.76
C GLY A 236 5.21 17.04 -5.50
N PRO A 237 5.52 18.13 -4.79
CA PRO A 237 6.89 18.62 -4.59
C PRO A 237 7.73 17.79 -3.62
N GLY A 238 7.09 16.99 -2.76
CA GLY A 238 7.75 16.07 -1.84
C GLY A 238 6.91 15.60 -0.66
N ALA A 239 6.05 16.44 -0.09
CA ALA A 239 5.17 16.02 1.01
C ALA A 239 4.11 15.01 0.56
N GLU A 240 3.86 14.00 1.41
CA GLU A 240 2.91 12.91 1.15
C GLU A 240 1.46 13.40 1.08
N ASP A 241 1.11 14.43 1.84
CA ASP A 241 -0.22 15.03 1.92
C ASP A 241 -0.54 15.98 0.77
N LEU A 242 0.45 16.32 -0.07
CA LEU A 242 0.26 17.06 -1.32
C LEU A 242 0.02 16.15 -2.53
N LEU A 243 -0.02 14.83 -2.30
CA LEU A 243 -0.44 13.87 -3.31
C LEU A 243 -1.96 13.97 -3.52
N THR A 244 -2.41 13.98 -4.78
CA THR A 244 -3.85 13.98 -5.03
C THR A 244 -4.49 12.65 -4.63
N LEU A 245 -5.74 12.67 -4.18
CA LEU A 245 -6.48 11.43 -3.86
C LEU A 245 -6.54 10.46 -5.05
N ARG A 246 -6.58 11.01 -6.27
CA ARG A 246 -6.52 10.24 -7.51
C ARG A 246 -5.18 9.53 -7.66
N ALA A 247 -4.07 10.24 -7.45
CA ALA A 247 -2.73 9.68 -7.53
C ALA A 247 -2.52 8.56 -6.50
N GLN A 248 -2.97 8.77 -5.25
CA GLN A 248 -2.89 7.77 -4.18
C GLN A 248 -3.64 6.48 -4.54
N ARG A 249 -4.87 6.60 -5.05
CA ARG A 249 -5.67 5.45 -5.48
C ARG A 249 -4.96 4.64 -6.57
N LEU A 250 -4.45 5.32 -7.60
CA LEU A 250 -3.79 4.65 -8.73
C LEU A 250 -2.44 4.01 -8.35
N LEU A 251 -1.70 4.59 -7.40
CA LEU A 251 -0.49 3.98 -6.84
C LEU A 251 -0.77 2.65 -6.13
N GLN A 252 -1.98 2.47 -5.57
CA GLN A 252 -2.42 1.19 -5.00
C GLN A 252 -2.84 0.17 -6.06
N GLU A 253 -3.17 0.62 -7.26
CA GLU A 253 -3.55 -0.25 -8.39
C GLU A 253 -2.35 -0.67 -9.26
N ALA A 254 -1.24 0.06 -9.15
CA ALA A 254 -0.04 -0.13 -9.97
C ALA A 254 0.59 -1.51 -9.80
N ASP A 255 0.99 -2.11 -10.92
CA ASP A 255 1.86 -3.29 -10.93
C ASP A 255 3.33 -2.89 -10.92
N VAL A 256 3.65 -1.81 -11.64
CA VAL A 256 5.00 -1.25 -11.77
C VAL A 256 4.95 0.25 -11.49
N ILE A 257 5.84 0.71 -10.63
CA ILE A 257 6.03 2.14 -10.30
C ILE A 257 7.40 2.57 -10.81
N VAL A 258 7.42 3.31 -11.90
CA VAL A 258 8.60 3.94 -12.49
C VAL A 258 8.71 5.37 -11.94
N HIS A 259 9.72 5.66 -11.13
CA HIS A 259 9.81 6.95 -10.43
C HIS A 259 11.15 7.66 -10.61
N ASP A 260 11.12 8.99 -10.57
CA ASP A 260 12.32 9.82 -10.56
C ASP A 260 12.94 9.89 -9.16
N ARG A 261 14.22 10.24 -9.10
CA ARG A 261 14.93 10.50 -7.84
C ARG A 261 14.34 11.66 -7.04
N LEU A 262 13.72 12.64 -7.71
CA LEU A 262 13.12 13.78 -7.02
C LEU A 262 11.88 13.39 -6.22
N VAL A 263 11.27 12.24 -6.49
CA VAL A 263 10.15 11.72 -5.70
C VAL A 263 10.69 11.08 -4.43
N PRO A 264 10.29 11.52 -3.23
CA PRO A 264 10.75 10.93 -1.98
C PRO A 264 10.31 9.48 -1.81
N ASP A 265 11.14 8.66 -1.16
CA ASP A 265 10.86 7.24 -0.92
C ASP A 265 9.56 7.02 -0.15
N ALA A 266 9.18 7.96 0.72
CA ALA A 266 7.95 7.94 1.49
C ALA A 266 6.71 7.95 0.56
N VAL A 267 6.71 8.81 -0.47
CA VAL A 267 5.66 8.86 -1.50
C VAL A 267 5.66 7.59 -2.35
N VAL A 268 6.82 7.05 -2.71
CA VAL A 268 6.90 5.76 -3.43
C VAL A 268 6.38 4.62 -2.55
N ALA A 269 6.59 4.67 -1.23
CA ALA A 269 6.09 3.70 -0.26
C ALA A 269 4.57 3.71 -0.09
N MET A 270 3.88 4.80 -0.48
CA MET A 270 2.43 4.85 -0.56
C MET A 270 1.84 3.99 -1.68
N GLY A 271 2.66 3.40 -2.56
CA GLY A 271 2.22 2.44 -3.55
C GLY A 271 1.92 1.05 -2.98
N ARG A 272 1.31 0.19 -3.80
CA ARG A 272 1.06 -1.22 -3.46
C ARG A 272 2.35 -1.91 -2.99
N ARG A 273 2.30 -2.71 -1.92
CA ARG A 273 3.50 -3.31 -1.28
C ARG A 273 4.28 -4.27 -2.19
N ASP A 274 3.58 -4.98 -3.07
CA ASP A 274 4.12 -5.96 -4.02
C ASP A 274 4.35 -5.36 -5.43
N ALA A 275 4.13 -4.06 -5.63
CA ALA A 275 4.43 -3.43 -6.92
C ALA A 275 5.95 -3.37 -7.15
N GLN A 276 6.37 -3.70 -8.37
CA GLN A 276 7.76 -3.53 -8.78
C GLN A 276 8.10 -2.04 -8.81
N ARG A 277 9.26 -1.66 -8.27
CA ARG A 277 9.72 -0.26 -8.24
C ARG A 277 10.95 -0.10 -9.11
N ILE A 278 10.88 0.80 -10.09
CA ILE A 278 11.96 1.08 -11.04
C ILE A 278 12.37 2.55 -10.86
N SER A 279 13.56 2.77 -10.30
CA SER A 279 14.14 4.12 -10.16
C SER A 279 14.90 4.51 -11.42
N VAL A 280 14.56 5.65 -12.02
CA VAL A 280 15.15 6.11 -13.31
C VAL A 280 15.98 7.41 -13.18
N GLY A 281 16.26 7.88 -11.97
CA GLY A 281 17.01 9.13 -11.72
C GLY A 281 18.54 8.99 -11.68
N LYS A 282 19.27 10.12 -11.79
CA LYS A 282 20.75 10.17 -11.69
C LYS A 282 21.24 9.96 -10.24
N ALA A 283 22.09 8.97 -9.97
CA ALA A 283 22.88 8.90 -8.74
C ALA A 283 24.23 9.64 -8.92
N LYS A 284 24.82 10.17 -7.83
CA LYS A 284 26.22 10.65 -7.86
C LYS A 284 27.12 9.45 -8.18
N GLY A 285 27.71 9.43 -9.38
CA GLY A 285 28.65 8.39 -9.82
C GLY A 285 28.07 7.24 -10.64
N ALA A 286 26.76 7.21 -10.95
CA ALA A 286 26.15 6.19 -11.82
C ALA A 286 25.67 6.78 -13.15
N HIS A 287 25.79 6.01 -14.24
CA HIS A 287 25.26 6.38 -15.55
C HIS A 287 23.74 6.63 -15.47
N SER A 288 23.31 7.83 -15.87
CA SER A 288 21.90 8.21 -15.88
C SER A 288 21.12 7.41 -16.92
N VAL A 289 19.93 6.91 -16.57
CA VAL A 289 18.99 6.35 -17.55
C VAL A 289 18.61 7.47 -18.52
N SER A 290 18.81 7.24 -19.82
CA SER A 290 18.44 8.22 -20.85
C SER A 290 16.92 8.34 -20.94
N GLN A 291 16.41 9.49 -21.40
CA GLN A 291 14.96 9.64 -21.58
C GLN A 291 14.40 8.62 -22.58
N ALA A 292 15.15 8.29 -23.63
CA ALA A 292 14.78 7.23 -24.56
C ALA A 292 14.57 5.90 -23.83
N ARG A 293 15.48 5.55 -22.90
CA ARG A 293 15.34 4.32 -22.11
C ARG A 293 14.16 4.37 -21.14
N ILE A 294 13.87 5.53 -20.52
CA ILE A 294 12.66 5.69 -19.69
C ILE A 294 11.41 5.42 -20.53
N ASN A 295 11.34 6.01 -21.72
CA ASN A 295 10.23 5.83 -22.64
C ASN A 295 10.06 4.35 -23.05
N GLU A 296 11.18 3.67 -23.35
CA GLU A 296 11.19 2.24 -23.64
C GLU A 296 10.67 1.41 -22.47
N ILE A 297 11.11 1.67 -21.24
CA ILE A 297 10.63 0.96 -20.04
C ILE A 297 9.11 1.09 -19.91
N LEU A 298 8.55 2.30 -20.09
CA LEU A 298 7.11 2.51 -19.99
C LEU A 298 6.34 1.69 -21.04
N VAL A 299 6.84 1.65 -22.28
CA VAL A 299 6.24 0.87 -23.36
C VAL A 299 6.42 -0.63 -23.14
N GLU A 300 7.60 -1.09 -22.74
CA GLU A 300 7.91 -2.49 -22.46
C GLU A 300 7.01 -3.05 -21.35
N GLU A 301 6.85 -2.31 -20.25
CA GLU A 301 6.02 -2.75 -19.12
C GLU A 301 4.53 -2.72 -19.48
N ALA A 302 4.06 -1.69 -20.18
CA ALA A 302 2.67 -1.65 -20.65
C ALA A 302 2.38 -2.76 -21.67
N ALA A 303 3.32 -3.08 -22.57
CA ALA A 303 3.18 -4.16 -23.54
C ALA A 303 3.08 -5.55 -22.89
N LYS A 304 3.58 -5.71 -21.65
CA LYS A 304 3.41 -6.94 -20.84
C LYS A 304 2.03 -7.03 -20.17
N GLY A 305 1.14 -6.05 -20.38
CA GLY A 305 -0.18 -5.99 -19.72
C GLY A 305 -0.14 -5.39 -18.32
N HIS A 306 0.96 -4.73 -17.93
CA HIS A 306 1.07 -4.10 -16.62
C HIS A 306 0.33 -2.77 -16.57
N ARG A 307 -0.22 -2.46 -15.40
CA ARG A 307 -0.66 -1.11 -15.04
C ARG A 307 0.53 -0.35 -14.48
N VAL A 308 1.10 0.52 -15.30
CA VAL A 308 2.36 1.23 -15.04
C VAL A 308 2.06 2.61 -14.50
N VAL A 309 2.58 2.94 -13.33
CA VAL A 309 2.64 4.32 -12.84
C VAL A 309 4.01 4.90 -13.18
N ARG A 310 4.03 5.98 -13.95
CA ARG A 310 5.17 6.88 -14.09
C ARG A 310 5.01 8.03 -13.09
N LEU A 311 5.65 7.90 -11.94
CA LEU A 311 5.58 8.87 -10.84
C LEU A 311 6.65 9.95 -11.00
N LYS A 312 6.21 11.21 -11.15
CA LYS A 312 7.07 12.35 -11.46
C LYS A 312 6.96 13.38 -10.35
N SER A 313 8.08 13.99 -9.96
CA SER A 313 8.05 15.07 -8.96
C SER A 313 7.31 16.29 -9.50
N GLY A 314 6.51 16.93 -8.66
CA GLY A 314 5.67 18.07 -9.01
C GLY A 314 4.49 17.66 -9.88
N ASP A 315 4.31 18.37 -10.99
CA ASP A 315 3.30 18.10 -12.00
C ASP A 315 3.94 17.51 -13.27
N PRO A 316 3.37 16.47 -13.90
CA PRO A 316 3.95 15.86 -15.11
C PRO A 316 4.09 16.84 -16.28
N MET A 317 3.16 17.80 -16.39
CA MET A 317 3.02 18.71 -17.52
C MET A 317 3.83 19.99 -17.37
N ILE A 318 4.40 20.26 -16.19
CA ILE A 318 5.25 21.43 -15.94
C ILE A 318 6.70 20.99 -15.81
N PHE A 319 7.49 21.20 -16.86
CA PHE A 319 8.94 20.88 -16.93
C PHE A 319 9.30 19.41 -16.59
N GLY A 320 8.33 18.51 -16.59
CA GLY A 320 8.51 17.10 -16.29
C GLY A 320 8.93 16.25 -17.50
N ARG A 321 9.03 16.82 -18.71
CA ARG A 321 9.29 16.07 -19.97
C ARG A 321 8.20 15.06 -20.35
N ALA A 322 6.97 15.20 -19.82
CA ALA A 322 5.86 14.31 -20.16
C ALA A 322 5.57 14.28 -21.68
N GLY A 323 5.87 15.34 -22.43
CA GLY A 323 5.69 15.36 -23.89
C GLY A 323 6.46 14.24 -24.61
N GLU A 324 7.70 13.96 -24.19
CA GLU A 324 8.52 12.89 -24.78
C GLU A 324 7.96 11.50 -24.44
N GLU A 325 7.50 11.32 -23.20
CA GLU A 325 6.88 10.07 -22.73
C GLU A 325 5.55 9.81 -23.44
N ILE A 326 4.69 10.83 -23.55
CA ILE A 326 3.41 10.77 -24.27
C ILE A 326 3.64 10.43 -25.75
N ALA A 327 4.63 11.06 -26.41
CA ALA A 327 4.93 10.78 -27.80
C ALA A 327 5.33 9.31 -28.02
N ALA A 328 6.14 8.74 -27.12
CA ALA A 328 6.52 7.34 -27.17
C ALA A 328 5.33 6.40 -26.96
N LEU A 329 4.48 6.67 -25.97
CA LEU A 329 3.27 5.88 -25.69
C LEU A 329 2.30 5.91 -26.87
N ARG A 330 2.06 7.09 -27.45
CA ARG A 330 1.24 7.24 -28.67
C ARG A 330 1.80 6.47 -29.85
N LYS A 331 3.11 6.57 -30.10
CA LYS A 331 3.80 5.85 -31.18
C LYS A 331 3.65 4.33 -31.02
N ALA A 332 3.66 3.83 -29.78
CA ALA A 332 3.47 2.42 -29.47
C ALA A 332 2.00 1.97 -29.40
N GLY A 333 1.04 2.88 -29.57
CA GLY A 333 -0.40 2.57 -29.42
C GLY A 333 -0.80 2.21 -27.99
N MET A 334 -0.03 2.61 -26.98
CA MET A 334 -0.31 2.30 -25.57
C MET A 334 -1.30 3.30 -24.97
N PRO A 335 -2.38 2.83 -24.30
CA PRO A 335 -3.30 3.71 -23.63
C PRO A 335 -2.64 4.33 -22.39
N TYR A 336 -2.92 5.62 -22.17
CA TYR A 336 -2.36 6.35 -21.04
C TYR A 336 -3.30 7.44 -20.54
N GLU A 337 -3.06 7.87 -19.31
CA GLU A 337 -3.73 9.01 -18.70
C GLU A 337 -2.73 9.86 -17.89
N ILE A 338 -2.98 11.16 -17.83
CA ILE A 338 -2.20 12.10 -17.04
C ILE A 338 -3.00 12.46 -15.77
N VAL A 339 -2.35 12.33 -14.62
CA VAL A 339 -2.89 12.78 -13.34
C VAL A 339 -2.07 13.97 -12.85
N PRO A 340 -2.67 15.17 -12.75
CA PRO A 340 -1.95 16.35 -12.33
C PRO A 340 -1.49 16.24 -10.88
N GLY A 341 -0.44 16.98 -10.56
CA GLY A 341 0.12 17.10 -9.21
C GLY A 341 0.29 18.56 -8.80
N VAL A 342 0.52 18.78 -7.51
CA VAL A 342 0.91 20.12 -7.03
C VAL A 342 2.32 20.43 -7.53
N THR A 343 2.47 21.48 -8.33
CA THR A 343 3.79 21.86 -8.82
C THR A 343 4.62 22.56 -7.74
N ALA A 344 5.95 22.51 -7.85
CA ALA A 344 6.88 23.07 -6.87
C ALA A 344 6.64 24.57 -6.62
N ALA A 345 6.25 25.33 -7.64
CA ALA A 345 5.94 26.74 -7.49
C ALA A 345 4.75 27.02 -6.55
N PHE A 346 3.70 26.22 -6.60
CA PHE A 346 2.55 26.41 -5.71
C PHE A 346 2.88 26.05 -4.27
N ALA A 347 3.63 24.97 -4.07
CA ALA A 347 4.02 24.56 -2.74
C ALA A 347 5.01 25.53 -2.09
N ALA A 348 6.03 25.98 -2.83
CA ALA A 348 6.97 26.99 -2.35
C ALA A 348 6.26 28.31 -2.01
N ALA A 349 5.30 28.72 -2.84
CA ALA A 349 4.50 29.91 -2.58
C ALA A 349 3.64 29.76 -1.32
N ALA A 350 3.00 28.60 -1.13
CA ALA A 350 2.17 28.34 0.04
C ALA A 350 2.99 28.33 1.34
N SER A 351 4.15 27.67 1.36
CA SER A 351 4.99 27.56 2.56
C SER A 351 5.69 28.87 2.92
N ALA A 352 6.10 29.65 1.90
CA ALA A 352 6.72 30.96 2.09
C ALA A 352 5.71 32.12 2.18
N GLU A 353 4.40 31.83 2.15
CA GLU A 353 3.31 32.80 2.18
C GLU A 353 3.42 33.87 1.06
N ILE A 354 3.90 33.47 -0.12
CA ILE A 354 4.04 34.35 -1.30
C ILE A 354 2.77 34.29 -2.16
N PRO A 355 2.00 35.37 -2.29
CA PRO A 355 0.91 35.41 -3.27
C PRO A 355 1.51 35.48 -4.69
N LEU A 356 1.47 34.38 -5.45
CA LEU A 356 2.03 34.34 -6.81
C LEU A 356 1.40 35.37 -7.77
N THR A 357 0.17 35.80 -7.48
CA THR A 357 -0.48 36.95 -8.09
C THR A 357 -1.06 37.81 -6.98
N LEU A 358 -1.00 39.14 -7.15
CA LEU A 358 -1.47 40.09 -6.16
C LEU A 358 -2.00 41.35 -6.85
N ARG A 359 -3.22 41.75 -6.51
CA ARG A 359 -3.89 42.90 -7.13
C ARG A 359 -3.06 44.17 -6.93
N GLY A 360 -2.83 44.90 -8.02
CA GLY A 360 -2.02 46.13 -8.02
C GLY A 360 -0.51 45.89 -7.94
N VAL A 361 -0.06 44.63 -7.90
CA VAL A 361 1.36 44.25 -7.81
C VAL A 361 1.77 43.36 -8.98
N ALA A 362 1.11 42.21 -9.16
CA ALA A 362 1.36 41.30 -10.29
C ALA A 362 0.07 40.58 -10.73
N SER A 363 -0.33 40.80 -11.98
CA SER A 363 -1.47 40.11 -12.62
C SER A 363 -1.08 38.90 -13.47
N SER A 364 0.23 38.69 -13.68
CA SER A 364 0.79 37.65 -14.53
C SER A 364 1.75 36.78 -13.74
N LEU A 365 1.68 35.46 -13.96
CA LEU A 365 2.59 34.47 -13.42
C LEU A 365 3.28 33.73 -14.57
N VAL A 366 4.60 33.64 -14.50
CA VAL A 366 5.42 32.93 -15.48
C VAL A 366 6.15 31.78 -14.80
N PHE A 367 5.96 30.56 -15.32
CA PHE A 367 6.82 29.43 -15.00
C PHE A 367 7.95 29.39 -16.02
N ALA A 368 9.19 29.42 -15.53
CA ALA A 368 10.37 29.47 -16.38
C ALA A 368 11.38 28.39 -15.99
N THR A 369 12.23 28.02 -16.94
CA THR A 369 13.47 27.30 -16.63
C THR A 369 14.65 28.14 -17.08
N GLY A 370 15.74 28.11 -16.32
CA GLY A 370 16.95 28.81 -16.72
C GLY A 370 17.86 28.02 -17.67
N HIS A 371 17.39 26.89 -18.24
CA HIS A 371 18.16 26.11 -19.22
C HIS A 371 17.56 26.34 -20.60
N ASP A 372 18.18 27.22 -21.38
CA ASP A 372 17.98 27.20 -22.82
C ASP A 372 18.96 26.20 -23.45
N LYS A 373 18.54 25.57 -24.55
CA LYS A 373 19.38 24.59 -25.26
C LYS A 373 20.61 25.25 -25.90
N ASP A 374 20.55 26.57 -26.14
CA ASP A 374 21.51 27.31 -26.97
C ASP A 374 22.17 28.52 -26.27
N GLY A 375 21.93 28.74 -24.96
CA GLY A 375 22.84 29.46 -24.05
C GLY A 375 23.13 30.96 -24.23
N GLU A 376 22.83 31.60 -25.37
CA GLU A 376 23.33 32.95 -25.67
C GLU A 376 22.28 34.09 -25.67
N THR A 377 20.99 33.79 -25.75
CA THR A 377 19.94 34.82 -25.83
C THR A 377 19.28 35.10 -24.49
N LEU A 378 18.81 36.34 -24.28
CA LEU A 378 17.87 36.65 -23.20
C LEU A 378 16.69 35.68 -23.28
N PRO A 379 16.29 35.03 -22.17
CA PRO A 379 15.09 34.23 -22.19
C PRO A 379 13.91 35.14 -22.55
N GLU A 380 13.04 34.76 -23.50
CA GLU A 380 11.93 35.60 -23.95
C GLU A 380 11.04 36.09 -22.80
N TRP A 381 10.98 35.34 -21.69
CA TRP A 381 10.25 35.70 -20.49
C TRP A 381 10.87 36.85 -19.66
N ALA A 382 12.12 37.24 -19.92
CA ALA A 382 12.74 38.41 -19.27
C ALA A 382 11.94 39.70 -19.52
N GLY A 383 11.36 39.84 -20.72
CA GLY A 383 10.44 40.94 -21.05
C GLY A 383 9.18 40.95 -20.18
N LEU A 384 8.66 39.78 -19.82
CA LEU A 384 7.49 39.67 -18.93
C LEU A 384 7.83 40.05 -17.49
N ALA A 385 9.05 39.74 -17.02
CA ALA A 385 9.54 40.19 -15.72
C ALA A 385 9.60 41.72 -15.65
N LEU A 386 10.10 42.38 -16.71
CA LEU A 386 10.14 43.84 -16.82
C LEU A 386 8.73 44.49 -16.81
N LEU A 387 7.71 43.77 -17.28
CA LEU A 387 6.31 44.19 -17.24
C LEU A 387 5.63 43.90 -15.88
N GLY A 388 6.39 43.48 -14.86
CA GLY A 388 5.89 43.26 -13.51
C GLY A 388 5.26 41.89 -13.28
N ALA A 389 5.53 40.89 -14.12
CA ALA A 389 5.08 39.53 -13.85
C ALA A 389 5.86 38.90 -12.69
N THR A 390 5.18 38.04 -11.91
CA THR A 390 5.85 37.13 -10.99
C THR A 390 6.49 36.00 -11.80
N VAL A 391 7.79 35.76 -11.62
CA VAL A 391 8.49 34.69 -12.33
C VAL A 391 8.95 33.61 -11.35
N ALA A 392 8.49 32.38 -11.56
CA ALA A 392 8.93 31.19 -10.83
C ALA A 392 9.90 30.38 -11.71
N VAL A 393 11.19 30.44 -11.37
CA VAL A 393 12.29 29.80 -12.08
C VAL A 393 12.62 28.44 -11.46
N TYR A 394 12.43 27.38 -12.24
CA TYR A 394 12.77 26.01 -11.88
C TYR A 394 14.25 25.73 -12.14
N MET A 395 14.78 24.72 -11.43
CA MET A 395 16.21 24.37 -11.45
C MET A 395 17.08 25.56 -10.99
N GLY A 396 16.56 26.34 -10.03
CA GLY A 396 17.02 27.69 -9.71
C GLY A 396 18.50 27.75 -9.35
N ARG A 397 19.02 26.80 -8.57
CA ARG A 397 20.41 26.86 -8.10
C ARG A 397 21.44 26.92 -9.23
N THR A 398 21.34 26.04 -10.22
CA THR A 398 22.34 25.96 -11.30
C THR A 398 22.23 27.12 -12.29
N VAL A 399 21.13 27.87 -12.26
CA VAL A 399 20.84 28.94 -13.21
C VAL A 399 20.76 30.32 -12.57
N ALA A 400 20.86 30.40 -11.24
CA ALA A 400 20.64 31.61 -10.44
C ALA A 400 21.47 32.80 -10.92
N GLY A 401 22.80 32.66 -10.98
CA GLY A 401 23.69 33.75 -11.39
C GLY A 401 23.48 34.16 -12.86
N ARG A 402 23.30 33.19 -13.76
CA ARG A 402 23.01 33.48 -15.17
C ARG A 402 21.70 34.25 -15.35
N VAL A 403 20.63 33.81 -14.67
CA VAL A 403 19.32 34.46 -14.70
C VAL A 403 19.41 35.90 -14.15
N ALA A 404 20.13 36.09 -13.04
CA ALA A 404 20.33 37.41 -12.45
C ALA A 404 21.08 38.36 -13.40
N ALA A 405 22.17 37.89 -13.99
CA ALA A 405 22.95 38.67 -14.96
C ALA A 405 22.12 39.06 -16.18
N GLN A 406 21.35 38.12 -16.74
CA GLN A 406 20.49 38.35 -17.89
C GLN A 406 19.37 39.35 -17.60
N LEU A 407 18.65 39.20 -16.49
CA LEU A 407 17.56 40.12 -16.12
C LEU A 407 18.06 41.54 -15.86
N ARG A 408 19.22 41.68 -15.20
CA ARG A 408 19.87 42.99 -15.00
C ARG A 408 20.30 43.63 -16.31
N ALA A 409 20.89 42.85 -17.22
CA ALA A 409 21.28 43.34 -18.54
C ALA A 409 20.06 43.80 -19.37
N ALA A 410 18.90 43.17 -19.15
CA ALA A 410 17.63 43.58 -19.76
C ALA A 410 16.99 44.82 -19.10
N GLY A 411 17.57 45.34 -18.01
CA GLY A 411 17.10 46.54 -17.32
C GLY A 411 16.16 46.29 -16.13
N LEU A 412 16.04 45.06 -15.63
CA LEU A 412 15.28 44.80 -14.40
C LEU A 412 16.04 45.39 -13.21
N ASP A 413 15.33 46.05 -12.31
CA ASP A 413 15.92 46.70 -11.14
C ASP A 413 16.74 45.69 -10.31
N PRO A 414 18.05 45.92 -10.07
CA PRO A 414 18.85 45.07 -9.19
C PRO A 414 18.26 44.90 -7.78
N ALA A 415 17.43 45.84 -7.33
CA ALA A 415 16.72 45.80 -6.05
C ALA A 415 15.42 44.98 -6.08
N THR A 416 14.98 44.45 -7.24
CA THR A 416 13.76 43.63 -7.34
C THR A 416 13.79 42.49 -6.31
N PRO A 417 12.73 42.32 -5.50
CA PRO A 417 12.64 41.27 -4.50
C PRO A 417 12.74 39.86 -5.09
N VAL A 418 13.49 38.98 -4.43
CA VAL A 418 13.70 37.58 -4.82
C VAL A 418 13.65 36.68 -3.59
N MET A 419 13.04 35.51 -3.76
CA MET A 419 13.12 34.42 -2.80
C MET A 419 13.51 33.11 -3.47
N ALA A 420 14.50 32.41 -2.91
CA ALA A 420 14.84 31.05 -3.27
C ALA A 420 14.31 30.08 -2.20
N ILE A 421 13.60 29.04 -2.61
CA ILE A 421 13.06 28.02 -1.72
C ILE A 421 13.71 26.69 -2.08
N GLU A 422 14.53 26.17 -1.16
CA GLU A 422 15.14 24.85 -1.24
C GLU A 422 14.19 23.82 -0.63
N ASN A 423 14.05 22.65 -1.28
CA ASN A 423 13.27 21.51 -0.77
C ASN A 423 11.80 21.87 -0.46
N ALA A 424 11.16 22.67 -1.32
CA ALA A 424 9.78 23.13 -1.12
C ALA A 424 8.81 22.00 -0.71
N ALA A 425 8.05 22.22 0.35
CA ALA A 425 7.16 21.29 1.03
C ALA A 425 7.82 19.94 1.37
N ARG A 426 9.06 19.96 1.84
CA ARG A 426 9.73 18.82 2.48
C ARG A 426 10.10 19.19 3.91
N ARG A 427 10.45 18.19 4.71
CA ARG A 427 10.86 18.40 6.11
C ARG A 427 12.08 19.30 6.24
N GLU A 428 12.99 19.26 5.26
CA GLU A 428 14.22 20.04 5.20
C GLU A 428 14.08 21.31 4.33
N GLU A 429 12.87 21.86 4.22
CA GLU A 429 12.62 23.12 3.50
C GLU A 429 13.41 24.28 4.11
N ARG A 430 14.01 25.11 3.24
CA ARG A 430 14.69 26.35 3.62
C ARG A 430 14.31 27.46 2.64
N ALA A 431 14.03 28.65 3.17
CA ALA A 431 13.73 29.83 2.39
C ALA A 431 14.88 30.84 2.51
N PHE A 432 15.22 31.48 1.40
CA PHE A 432 16.26 32.50 1.31
C PHE A 432 15.72 33.73 0.61
N ALA A 433 15.78 34.90 1.24
CA ALA A 433 15.25 36.14 0.70
C ALA A 433 16.34 37.18 0.46
N GLY A 434 16.12 38.04 -0.52
CA GLY A 434 17.01 39.14 -0.85
C GLY A 434 16.54 39.83 -2.12
N ARG A 435 17.49 40.34 -2.90
CA ARG A 435 17.25 41.08 -4.14
C ARG A 435 17.85 40.34 -5.32
N LEU A 436 17.49 40.79 -6.52
CA LEU A 436 18.02 40.24 -7.77
C LEU A 436 19.55 40.25 -7.82
N CYS A 437 20.21 41.29 -7.32
CA CYS A 437 21.67 41.36 -7.24
C CYS A 437 22.31 40.33 -6.29
N ASP A 438 21.55 39.74 -5.36
CA ASP A 438 22.07 38.83 -4.34
C ASP A 438 22.10 37.36 -4.84
N LEU A 439 21.49 37.08 -6.00
CA LEU A 439 21.42 35.72 -6.58
C LEU A 439 22.79 35.18 -7.06
N ASP A 440 23.72 36.06 -7.44
CA ASP A 440 25.08 35.66 -7.84
C ASP A 440 25.78 34.96 -6.66
N ALA A 441 25.74 35.57 -5.47
CA ALA A 441 26.28 35.00 -4.24
C ALA A 441 25.54 33.72 -3.81
N PHE A 442 24.22 33.67 -4.00
CA PHE A 442 23.43 32.47 -3.70
C PHE A 442 23.84 31.27 -4.58
N SER A 443 24.21 31.50 -5.84
CA SER A 443 24.62 30.44 -6.76
C SER A 443 25.90 29.71 -6.32
N GLU A 444 26.76 30.40 -5.55
CA GLU A 444 28.03 29.90 -5.05
C GLU A 444 27.91 29.22 -3.66
N ARG A 445 26.73 29.27 -3.03
CA ARG A 445 26.51 28.66 -1.71
C ARG A 445 26.69 27.15 -1.74
N GLY A 446 27.65 26.66 -0.94
CA GLY A 446 27.94 25.23 -0.80
C GLY A 446 26.98 24.48 0.13
N ASP A 447 26.28 25.19 1.03
CA ASP A 447 25.36 24.63 2.03
C ASP A 447 23.96 24.30 1.48
N VAL A 448 23.60 24.88 0.34
CA VAL A 448 22.41 24.49 -0.42
C VAL A 448 22.78 23.23 -1.20
N SER A 449 21.93 22.21 -1.25
CA SER A 449 22.20 20.95 -1.97
C SER A 449 20.99 20.30 -2.62
N GLY A 450 19.78 20.69 -2.20
CA GLY A 450 18.51 20.22 -2.71
C GLY A 450 18.03 20.92 -3.98
N PRO A 451 16.87 20.50 -4.52
CA PRO A 451 16.15 21.24 -5.55
C PRO A 451 15.74 22.62 -5.03
N VAL A 452 15.97 23.65 -5.86
CA VAL A 452 15.64 25.05 -5.55
C VAL A 452 14.70 25.60 -6.60
N LEU A 453 13.66 26.29 -6.14
CA LEU A 453 12.82 27.17 -6.92
C LEU A 453 13.15 28.63 -6.57
N ILE A 454 13.29 29.49 -7.57
CA ILE A 454 13.47 30.94 -7.34
C ILE A 454 12.21 31.66 -7.78
N VAL A 455 11.67 32.54 -6.92
CA VAL A 455 10.56 33.43 -7.22
C VAL A 455 11.10 34.85 -7.30
N ILE A 456 10.85 35.53 -8.42
CA ILE A 456 11.30 36.89 -8.72
C ILE A 456 10.07 37.78 -8.93
N GLY A 457 10.05 38.94 -8.26
CA GLY A 457 9.04 39.97 -8.47
C GLY A 457 8.56 40.62 -7.17
N GLU A 458 7.85 41.74 -7.31
CA GLU A 458 7.38 42.57 -6.19
C GLU A 458 6.51 41.80 -5.18
N VAL A 459 5.82 40.74 -5.59
CA VAL A 459 5.02 39.88 -4.69
C VAL A 459 5.85 39.27 -3.55
N VAL A 460 7.16 39.11 -3.73
CA VAL A 460 8.05 38.58 -2.69
C VAL A 460 8.19 39.54 -1.51
N ALA A 461 8.06 40.86 -1.72
CA ALA A 461 8.04 41.83 -0.62
C ALA A 461 6.81 41.69 0.30
N HIS A 462 5.82 40.89 -0.13
CA HIS A 462 4.61 40.56 0.61
C HIS A 462 4.66 39.14 1.21
N ALA A 463 5.81 38.48 1.20
CA ALA A 463 6.00 37.14 1.75
C ALA A 463 6.25 37.14 3.28
N ALA A 464 6.27 35.95 3.89
CA ALA A 464 6.73 35.75 5.26
C ALA A 464 8.26 35.80 5.37
N LEU A 465 8.84 37.00 5.23
CA LEU A 465 10.29 37.22 5.18
C LEU A 465 11.02 36.92 6.51
N GLU A 466 10.31 36.91 7.63
CA GLU A 466 10.87 36.67 8.97
C GLU A 466 11.48 35.27 9.15
N ARG A 467 11.02 34.30 8.35
CA ARG A 467 11.48 32.91 8.40
C ARG A 467 12.57 32.62 7.37
N ALA A 468 12.97 33.60 6.57
CA ALA A 468 13.92 33.42 5.48
C ALA A 468 15.35 33.82 5.90
N GLU A 469 16.32 33.00 5.51
CA GLU A 469 17.73 33.35 5.59
C GLU A 469 18.08 34.40 4.50
N PRO A 470 19.15 35.20 4.66
CA PRO A 470 19.62 36.05 3.56
C PRO A 470 20.11 35.23 2.36
N LEU A 471 19.79 35.66 1.13
CA LEU A 471 20.37 35.08 -0.10
C LEU A 471 21.90 35.20 -0.11
N ALA A 472 22.42 36.37 0.27
CA ALA A 472 23.85 36.67 0.37
C ALA A 472 24.28 36.81 1.85
N PRO A 473 25.04 35.86 2.42
CA PRO A 473 25.39 35.87 3.84
C PRO A 473 26.38 36.98 4.28
N GLN A 474 27.06 37.66 3.35
CA GLN A 474 28.11 38.65 3.65
C GLN A 474 27.74 40.12 3.35
N ALA A 475 26.53 40.39 2.86
CA ALA A 475 26.11 41.76 2.54
C ALA A 475 25.28 42.30 3.71
N GLY A 476 25.79 43.30 4.44
CA GLY A 476 25.09 43.99 5.55
C GLY A 476 23.87 44.82 5.12
N PHE A 477 23.15 44.38 4.08
CA PHE A 477 21.93 45.01 3.60
C PHE A 477 20.71 44.38 4.29
N PRO A 478 19.78 45.19 4.80
CA PRO A 478 18.57 44.65 5.41
C PRO A 478 17.76 43.86 4.39
N LEU A 479 17.13 42.77 4.85
CA LEU A 479 16.11 42.05 4.09
C LEU A 479 15.03 43.05 3.61
N PRO A 480 14.34 42.78 2.48
CA PRO A 480 13.17 43.57 2.12
C PRO A 480 12.22 43.65 3.32
N VAL A 481 11.73 44.85 3.66
CA VAL A 481 10.79 44.97 4.79
C VAL A 481 9.45 44.41 4.33
N SER A 482 8.92 43.44 5.06
CA SER A 482 7.60 42.89 4.76
C SER A 482 6.57 44.00 4.76
N ARG A 483 5.87 44.17 3.64
CA ARG A 483 4.80 45.18 3.51
C ARG A 483 3.46 44.70 4.09
N PHE A 484 3.39 43.48 4.64
CA PHE A 484 2.18 42.92 5.27
C PHE A 484 1.95 43.45 6.70
N ALA A 485 2.99 43.88 7.40
CA ALA A 485 2.89 44.34 8.79
C ALA A 485 2.37 45.79 8.94
N ALA A 486 2.10 46.50 7.83
CA ALA A 486 1.74 47.92 7.84
C ALA A 486 0.28 48.23 7.42
N ALA A 487 -0.60 47.22 7.41
CA ALA A 487 -2.03 47.38 7.07
C ALA A 487 -2.95 46.89 8.18
#